data_AF-A0A3Q2Z4Z0-F1
#
_entry.id   AF-A0A3Q2Z4Z0-F1
#
_cell.length_a   1.000
_cell.length_b   1.000
_cell.length_c   1.000
_cell.angle_alpha   90.00
_cell.angle_beta   90.00
_cell.angle_gamma   90.00
#
_symmetry.space_group_name_H-M   'P 1'
#
loop_
_entity.id
_entity.type
_entity.pdbx_description
1 polymer ?
#
loop_
_entity_poly.entity_id
_entity_poly.type
_entity_poly.pdbx_seq_one_letter_code
_entity_poly.pdbx_strand_id
1 'polypeptide(L)'
;SALFLFSLCVSIVGLSCVGRFRCGFSSQCIRSSAQCDGEVHCDNGEDELGCVRLSGRSSVLQVQKGGVWRTVCSDDWNNWLGLSACKQLGYTSYVESFFISLTSIEQDLQSNLVSINLNQSQIIKLQNTTSYRLTCTILFIECGFRPKYLTRIVGGNISRPGQFPWQVSLHFSSEHLCGGSIITSHWILTAAHCVFGFADPSLWVVHAGEVEQPVHGAQSLAVEQIIHHARYHPKGLDYDIALVKLSKPLIFNGMMLPICLPNYGEEFEEGTMCWISGWGATEDKGETSVVLRSAMVPLLSTKTCNQPQVYQGFISPWMICAGYLGGGIDSCQGDSGGPLACEDSSRWKLVGTTSWGIGCAIRNKPGVYTRITHSLHWIRQHMEVSA
;
A
#
# COMPACT_ATOMS: atom_id res chain seq x y z
N SER A 1 11.43 -49.11 -41.67
CA SER A 1 10.66 -47.86 -41.70
C SER A 1 10.06 -47.59 -40.34
N ALA A 2 10.35 -46.40 -39.79
CA ALA A 2 9.74 -45.73 -38.62
C ALA A 2 9.88 -46.39 -37.22
N LEU A 3 10.92 -45.98 -36.47
CA LEU A 3 10.86 -45.86 -35.01
C LEU A 3 9.99 -44.65 -34.65
N PHE A 4 8.95 -44.85 -33.84
CA PHE A 4 8.22 -43.75 -33.18
C PHE A 4 8.87 -43.47 -31.82
N LEU A 5 9.55 -42.32 -31.72
CA LEU A 5 10.00 -41.74 -30.46
C LEU A 5 8.80 -41.10 -29.75
N PHE A 6 8.41 -41.66 -28.61
CA PHE A 6 7.55 -41.00 -27.64
C PHE A 6 8.34 -39.86 -27.00
N SER A 7 8.06 -38.62 -27.40
CA SER A 7 8.49 -37.42 -26.68
C SER A 7 7.64 -37.29 -25.41
N LEU A 8 8.18 -37.71 -24.26
CA LEU A 8 7.65 -37.30 -22.96
C LEU A 8 7.83 -35.79 -22.82
N CYS A 9 6.73 -35.05 -22.94
CA CYS A 9 6.64 -33.68 -22.45
C CYS A 9 6.76 -33.73 -20.93
N VAL A 10 7.97 -33.56 -20.40
CA VAL A 10 8.18 -33.30 -18.97
C VAL A 10 7.66 -31.89 -18.72
N SER A 11 6.43 -31.80 -18.24
CA SER A 11 5.89 -30.58 -17.64
C SER A 11 6.81 -30.21 -16.48
N ILE A 12 7.55 -29.10 -16.63
CA ILE A 12 8.39 -28.53 -15.57
C ILE A 12 7.45 -28.11 -14.43
N VAL A 13 7.36 -28.96 -13.41
CA VAL A 13 6.78 -28.63 -12.11
C VAL A 13 7.64 -27.49 -11.55
N GLY A 14 7.03 -26.33 -11.37
CA GLY A 14 7.70 -25.11 -10.92
C GLY A 14 8.55 -25.35 -9.68
N LEU A 15 9.84 -24.99 -9.77
CA LEU A 15 10.77 -24.97 -8.65
C LEU A 15 10.22 -24.05 -7.56
N SER A 16 9.67 -24.66 -6.51
CA SER A 16 9.27 -23.94 -5.31
C SER A 16 10.53 -23.43 -4.60
N CYS A 17 10.71 -22.11 -4.47
CA CYS A 17 11.82 -21.49 -3.74
C CYS A 17 11.67 -21.65 -2.21
N VAL A 18 11.26 -22.82 -1.72
CA VAL A 18 11.05 -23.04 -0.27
C VAL A 18 12.35 -22.76 0.48
N GLY A 19 12.31 -21.83 1.43
CA GLY A 19 13.47 -21.43 2.24
C GLY A 19 14.52 -20.60 1.49
N ARG A 20 14.20 -20.07 0.31
CA ARG A 20 15.06 -19.22 -0.51
C ARG A 20 14.33 -17.93 -0.90
N PHE A 21 15.08 -16.87 -1.19
CA PHE A 21 14.51 -15.64 -1.75
C PHE A 21 14.32 -15.82 -3.25
N ARG A 22 13.15 -15.44 -3.76
CA ARG A 22 12.85 -15.50 -5.19
C ARG A 22 12.97 -14.11 -5.78
N CYS A 23 13.89 -13.92 -6.71
CA CYS A 23 13.94 -12.69 -7.49
C CYS A 23 12.65 -12.59 -8.32
N GLY A 24 12.06 -11.39 -8.36
CA GLY A 24 10.82 -11.07 -9.07
C GLY A 24 10.95 -11.29 -10.57
N PHE A 25 11.89 -10.60 -11.23
CA PHE A 25 12.00 -10.63 -12.70
C PHE A 25 12.48 -11.98 -13.26
N SER A 26 13.64 -12.46 -12.81
CA SER A 26 14.24 -13.70 -13.35
C SER A 26 13.64 -14.97 -12.78
N SER A 27 12.80 -14.88 -11.74
CA SER A 27 12.28 -16.03 -11.00
C SER A 27 13.37 -16.98 -10.45
N GLN A 28 14.62 -16.53 -10.37
CA GLN A 28 15.70 -17.30 -9.77
C GLN A 28 15.58 -17.32 -8.24
N CYS A 29 16.02 -18.42 -7.61
CA CYS A 29 16.01 -18.55 -6.16
C CYS A 29 17.43 -18.38 -5.59
N ILE A 30 17.68 -17.32 -4.83
CA ILE A 30 18.95 -17.08 -4.13
C ILE A 30 18.84 -17.50 -2.65
N ARG A 31 19.97 -17.60 -1.96
CA ARG A 31 19.98 -17.90 -0.52
C ARG A 31 19.32 -16.75 0.24
N SER A 32 18.55 -17.04 1.28
CA SER A 32 17.91 -15.98 2.08
C SER A 32 18.92 -15.03 2.71
N SER A 33 20.14 -15.52 3.00
CA SER A 33 21.26 -14.71 3.50
C SER A 33 21.84 -13.73 2.49
N ALA A 34 21.51 -13.87 1.21
CA ALA A 34 21.94 -12.97 0.13
C ALA A 34 20.98 -11.77 -0.05
N GLN A 35 19.96 -11.65 0.80
CA GLN A 35 19.11 -10.45 0.83
C GLN A 35 19.77 -9.36 1.68
N CYS A 36 19.85 -8.15 1.13
CA CYS A 36 20.35 -6.97 1.82
C CYS A 36 21.76 -7.20 2.40
N ASP A 37 22.63 -7.88 1.67
CA ASP A 37 24.03 -8.10 2.04
C ASP A 37 25.00 -7.11 1.37
N GLY A 38 24.49 -6.32 0.43
CA GLY A 38 25.23 -5.29 -0.30
C GLY A 38 25.79 -5.77 -1.64
N GLU A 39 25.59 -7.04 -2.00
CA GLU A 39 25.99 -7.61 -3.29
C GLU A 39 24.75 -7.90 -4.15
N VAL A 40 24.79 -7.54 -5.43
CA VAL A 40 23.65 -7.73 -6.34
C VAL A 40 23.63 -9.17 -6.85
N HIS A 41 22.65 -9.94 -6.42
CA HIS A 41 22.40 -11.30 -6.91
C HIS A 41 21.19 -11.38 -7.83
N CYS A 42 20.19 -10.52 -7.64
CA CYS A 42 19.01 -10.43 -8.50
C CYS A 42 19.17 -9.41 -9.63
N ASP A 43 18.48 -9.63 -10.74
CA ASP A 43 18.36 -8.62 -11.80
C ASP A 43 17.80 -7.32 -11.20
N ASN A 44 18.29 -6.19 -11.68
CA ASN A 44 17.94 -4.86 -11.17
C ASN A 44 18.20 -4.64 -9.67
N GLY A 45 18.98 -5.52 -9.01
CA GLY A 45 19.31 -5.39 -7.59
C GLY A 45 18.12 -5.62 -6.65
N GLU A 46 17.14 -6.43 -7.05
CA GLU A 46 15.91 -6.67 -6.28
C GLU A 46 16.16 -7.21 -4.86
N ASP A 47 17.24 -7.96 -4.66
CA ASP A 47 17.68 -8.49 -3.36
C ASP A 47 18.22 -7.42 -2.41
N GLU A 48 18.53 -6.24 -2.94
CA GLU A 48 19.10 -5.10 -2.23
C GLU A 48 18.09 -3.95 -2.04
N LEU A 49 16.80 -4.25 -2.23
CA LEU A 49 15.67 -3.33 -2.05
C LEU A 49 14.76 -3.82 -0.92
N GLY A 50 13.97 -2.90 -0.36
CA GLY A 50 13.03 -3.21 0.72
C GLY A 50 13.73 -3.59 2.02
N CYS A 51 15.00 -3.21 2.19
CA CYS A 51 15.84 -3.57 3.34
C CYS A 51 15.49 -2.79 4.61
N VAL A 52 14.51 -1.88 4.55
CA VAL A 52 14.04 -1.07 5.68
C VAL A 52 12.53 -1.20 5.80
N ARG A 53 12.03 -1.36 7.03
CA ARG A 53 10.59 -1.44 7.29
C ARG A 53 10.22 -0.83 8.64
N LEU A 54 8.97 -0.42 8.76
CA LEU A 54 8.32 -0.14 10.04
C LEU A 54 7.53 -1.37 10.49
N SER A 55 7.64 -1.74 11.77
CA SER A 55 7.00 -2.94 12.35
C SER A 55 6.40 -2.65 13.73
N GLY A 56 5.41 -3.46 14.12
CA GLY A 56 4.71 -3.33 15.39
C GLY A 56 3.76 -2.13 15.46
N ARG A 57 3.02 -2.03 16.55
CA ARG A 57 2.04 -0.95 16.80
C ARG A 57 2.74 0.39 16.96
N SER A 58 3.93 0.38 17.53
CA SER A 58 4.77 1.57 17.74
C SER A 58 5.55 2.00 16.50
N SER A 59 5.36 1.37 15.33
CA SER A 59 6.05 1.71 14.08
C SER A 59 7.58 1.73 14.21
N VAL A 60 8.13 0.73 14.88
CA VAL A 60 9.57 0.64 15.15
C VAL A 60 10.32 0.36 13.85
N LEU A 61 11.44 1.09 13.64
CA LEU A 61 12.27 0.92 12.46
C LEU A 61 13.08 -0.38 12.55
N GLN A 62 13.02 -1.18 11.50
CA GLN A 62 13.87 -2.36 11.33
C GLN A 62 14.66 -2.26 10.04
N VAL A 63 15.89 -2.79 10.08
CA VAL A 63 16.77 -2.95 8.93
C VAL A 63 17.09 -4.42 8.73
N GLN A 64 17.09 -4.88 7.48
CA GLN A 64 17.48 -6.22 7.11
C GLN A 64 18.94 -6.23 6.68
N LYS A 65 19.70 -7.20 7.20
CA LYS A 65 21.05 -7.48 6.71
C LYS A 65 21.31 -8.97 6.70
N GLY A 66 21.73 -9.49 5.54
CA GLY A 66 22.00 -10.90 5.34
C GLY A 66 20.78 -11.78 5.65
N GLY A 67 19.61 -11.36 5.17
CA GLY A 67 18.33 -12.04 5.39
C GLY A 67 17.71 -11.88 6.79
N VAL A 68 18.41 -11.25 7.75
CA VAL A 68 17.94 -11.12 9.14
C VAL A 68 17.49 -9.70 9.43
N TRP A 69 16.24 -9.55 9.88
CA TRP A 69 15.67 -8.29 10.35
C TRP A 69 16.17 -7.96 11.76
N ARG A 70 16.53 -6.70 11.96
CA ARG A 70 17.04 -6.17 13.23
C ARG A 70 16.37 -4.86 13.57
N THR A 71 16.04 -4.66 14.84
CA THR A 71 15.41 -3.43 15.33
C THR A 71 16.46 -2.35 15.52
N VAL A 72 16.20 -1.16 14.98
CA VAL A 72 17.17 -0.06 14.93
C VAL A 72 17.22 0.71 16.24
N CYS A 73 18.45 0.99 16.67
CA CYS A 73 18.81 1.67 17.89
C CYS A 73 19.04 3.18 17.71
N SER A 74 18.61 3.98 18.70
CA SER A 74 18.73 5.46 18.75
C SER A 74 20.14 5.96 19.00
N ASP A 75 21.02 5.05 19.42
CA ASP A 75 22.45 5.32 19.54
C ASP A 75 22.97 5.89 18.20
N ASP A 76 23.60 7.06 18.25
CA ASP A 76 24.16 7.79 17.10
C ASP A 76 23.14 8.24 16.03
N TRP A 77 21.83 8.18 16.33
CA TRP A 77 20.78 8.58 15.39
C TRP A 77 20.83 10.09 15.10
N ASN A 78 20.71 10.44 13.82
CA ASN A 78 20.73 11.81 13.34
C ASN A 78 19.79 12.01 12.14
N ASN A 79 19.61 13.27 11.74
CA ASN A 79 18.67 13.63 10.66
C ASN A 79 19.04 13.01 9.30
N TRP A 80 20.32 12.73 9.03
CA TRP A 80 20.74 12.08 7.78
C TRP A 80 20.37 10.60 7.75
N LEU A 81 20.46 9.91 8.89
CA LEU A 81 19.97 8.54 9.05
C LEU A 81 18.45 8.48 8.88
N GLY A 82 17.73 9.43 9.48
CA GLY A 82 16.29 9.58 9.29
C GLY A 82 15.91 9.80 7.82
N LEU A 83 16.61 10.68 7.12
CA LEU A 83 16.40 10.91 5.69
C LEU A 83 16.70 9.66 4.84
N SER A 84 17.78 8.93 5.18
CA SER A 84 18.14 7.69 4.49
C SER A 84 17.11 6.59 4.67
N ALA A 85 16.56 6.46 5.89
CA ALA A 85 15.46 5.55 6.20
C ALA A 85 14.19 5.92 5.43
N CYS A 86 13.80 7.20 5.46
CA CYS A 86 12.65 7.70 4.72
C CYS A 86 12.75 7.39 3.22
N LYS A 87 13.92 7.65 2.61
CA LYS A 87 14.13 7.38 1.19
C LYS A 87 14.02 5.90 0.84
N GLN A 88 14.59 4.99 1.64
CA GLN A 88 14.45 3.54 1.45
C GLN A 88 13.01 3.07 1.66
N LEU A 89 12.23 3.77 2.50
CA LEU A 89 10.80 3.55 2.63
C LEU A 89 9.97 4.21 1.50
N GLY A 90 10.63 4.92 0.57
CA GLY A 90 10.03 5.60 -0.59
C GLY A 90 9.49 7.01 -0.31
N TYR A 91 9.81 7.60 0.84
CA TYR A 91 9.43 8.97 1.21
C TYR A 91 10.52 9.98 0.83
N THR A 92 10.12 11.18 0.41
CA THR A 92 11.04 12.21 -0.08
C THR A 92 11.66 13.07 1.01
N SER A 93 11.09 13.07 2.21
CA SER A 93 11.48 13.96 3.30
C SER A 93 11.45 13.25 4.64
N TYR A 94 12.34 13.68 5.52
CA TYR A 94 12.36 13.34 6.95
C TYR A 94 11.86 14.54 7.74
N VAL A 95 10.95 14.28 8.68
CA VAL A 95 10.37 15.32 9.54
C VAL A 95 11.01 15.24 10.93
N GLU A 96 10.73 14.17 11.66
CA GLU A 96 11.22 13.99 13.03
C GLU A 96 11.25 12.51 13.41
N SER A 97 11.98 12.17 14.46
CA SER A 97 12.02 10.85 15.09
C SER A 97 11.69 10.98 16.56
N PHE A 98 10.96 10.01 17.11
CA PHE A 98 10.66 9.94 18.54
C PHE A 98 11.33 8.71 19.16
N PHE A 99 11.61 8.79 20.46
CA PHE A 99 12.28 7.75 21.20
C PHE A 99 11.30 7.03 22.13
N ILE A 100 11.33 5.70 22.10
CA ILE A 100 10.50 4.84 22.95
C ILE A 100 11.38 3.88 23.75
N SER A 101 10.92 3.50 24.94
CA SER A 101 11.62 2.46 25.70
C SER A 101 11.48 1.10 25.02
N LEU A 102 12.56 0.31 25.06
CA LEU A 102 12.54 -1.09 24.61
C LEU A 102 11.50 -1.91 25.38
N THR A 103 11.23 -1.57 26.65
CA THR A 103 10.25 -2.30 27.46
C THR A 103 8.80 -2.03 27.07
N SER A 104 8.53 -0.99 26.28
CA SER A 104 7.19 -0.62 25.82
C SER A 104 6.83 -1.12 24.41
N ILE A 105 7.75 -1.80 23.73
CA ILE A 105 7.49 -2.44 22.43
C ILE A 105 7.20 -3.93 22.59
N GLU A 106 6.66 -4.57 21.56
CA GLU A 106 6.35 -6.00 21.54
C GLU A 106 7.59 -6.87 21.74
N GLN A 107 7.45 -8.00 22.46
CA GLN A 107 8.57 -8.84 22.90
C GLN A 107 9.46 -9.35 21.77
N ASP A 108 8.87 -9.65 20.61
CA ASP A 108 9.58 -10.09 19.41
C ASP A 108 10.52 -9.00 18.85
N LEU A 109 10.11 -7.74 18.97
CA LEU A 109 10.89 -6.57 18.53
C LEU A 109 11.99 -6.16 19.52
N GLN A 110 11.97 -6.69 20.75
CA GLN A 110 12.98 -6.40 21.79
C GLN A 110 14.30 -7.17 21.57
N SER A 111 14.34 -8.07 20.60
CA SER A 111 15.50 -8.91 20.27
C SER A 111 16.19 -8.46 18.97
N ASN A 112 17.44 -8.90 18.74
CA ASN A 112 18.20 -8.60 17.51
C ASN A 112 18.37 -7.09 17.23
N LEU A 113 18.90 -6.36 18.22
CA LEU A 113 19.06 -4.92 18.17
C LEU A 113 20.32 -4.47 17.43
N VAL A 114 20.26 -3.33 16.74
CA VAL A 114 21.36 -2.80 15.94
C VAL A 114 21.39 -1.28 15.95
N SER A 115 22.54 -0.66 16.23
CA SER A 115 22.75 0.77 16.01
C SER A 115 23.39 1.01 14.65
N ILE A 116 23.15 2.19 14.10
CA ILE A 116 23.67 2.58 12.80
C ILE A 116 24.67 3.72 13.02
N ASN A 117 25.96 3.38 12.96
CA ASN A 117 27.01 4.37 13.18
C ASN A 117 27.45 4.95 11.83
N LEU A 118 27.36 6.28 11.71
CA LEU A 118 27.83 7.03 10.55
C LEU A 118 28.81 8.10 10.98
N ASN A 119 30.01 8.08 10.39
CA ASN A 119 30.99 9.15 10.48
C ASN A 119 30.88 10.18 9.33
N GLN A 120 29.85 10.10 8.48
CA GLN A 120 29.70 10.93 7.27
C GLN A 120 28.26 11.43 7.08
N SER A 121 28.13 12.68 6.63
CA SER A 121 26.87 13.36 6.28
C SER A 121 26.46 13.07 4.84
N GLN A 122 26.12 11.81 4.55
CA GLN A 122 25.64 11.37 3.23
C GLN A 122 24.45 10.41 3.36
N ILE A 123 23.65 10.30 2.29
CA ILE A 123 22.53 9.33 2.20
C ILE A 123 23.10 7.96 1.90
N ILE A 124 22.77 6.96 2.72
CA ILE A 124 23.32 5.60 2.61
C ILE A 124 22.24 4.52 2.71
N LYS A 125 22.57 3.33 2.22
CA LYS A 125 21.84 2.09 2.51
C LYS A 125 22.12 1.65 3.95
N LEU A 126 21.09 1.56 4.79
CA LEU A 126 21.23 1.44 6.25
C LEU A 126 21.83 0.09 6.67
N GLN A 127 21.65 -0.95 5.85
CA GLN A 127 22.18 -2.28 6.10
C GLN A 127 23.72 -2.35 6.10
N ASN A 128 24.40 -1.37 5.48
CA ASN A 128 25.86 -1.41 5.34
C ASN A 128 26.60 -1.02 6.63
N THR A 129 25.95 -0.32 7.57
CA THR A 129 26.62 0.34 8.72
C THR A 129 26.04 -0.08 10.07
N THR A 130 25.79 -1.38 10.24
CA THR A 130 25.18 -1.97 11.44
C THR A 130 26.21 -2.35 12.51
N SER A 131 26.01 -1.91 13.76
CA SER A 131 26.79 -2.36 14.95
C SER A 131 25.86 -2.84 16.08
N TYR A 132 26.27 -3.80 16.91
CA TYR A 132 25.40 -4.43 17.92
C TYR A 132 25.32 -3.64 19.24
N ARG A 133 24.21 -2.93 19.56
CA ARG A 133 23.97 -2.24 20.87
C ARG A 133 22.48 -2.06 21.22
N LEU A 134 22.18 -1.42 22.37
CA LEU A 134 21.07 -1.73 23.31
C LEU A 134 19.93 -0.69 23.47
N THR A 135 19.77 0.37 22.66
CA THR A 135 18.64 1.34 22.86
C THR A 135 17.88 1.71 21.58
N CYS A 136 16.55 1.55 21.49
CA CYS A 136 15.75 1.60 20.22
C CYS A 136 15.11 2.95 19.81
N THR A 137 15.01 3.23 18.49
CA THR A 137 14.36 4.44 17.91
C THR A 137 13.05 4.14 17.15
N ILE A 138 12.16 5.12 17.07
CA ILE A 138 11.06 5.18 16.10
C ILE A 138 11.31 6.31 15.10
N LEU A 139 11.08 6.03 13.81
CA LEU A 139 10.99 7.04 12.76
C LEU A 139 9.53 7.49 12.61
N PHE A 140 9.27 8.80 12.68
CA PHE A 140 7.95 9.34 12.42
C PHE A 140 7.85 9.88 10.99
N ILE A 141 6.85 9.41 10.26
CA ILE A 141 6.53 9.90 8.92
C ILE A 141 5.17 10.61 9.01
N GLU A 142 5.10 11.82 8.49
CA GLU A 142 3.84 12.57 8.44
C GLU A 142 2.88 11.94 7.42
N CYS A 143 2.03 11.04 7.90
CA CYS A 143 0.95 10.44 7.14
C CYS A 143 -0.29 10.22 8.01
N GLY A 144 -1.43 10.01 7.35
CA GLY A 144 -2.67 9.61 8.00
C GLY A 144 -3.27 10.68 8.91
N PHE A 145 -2.92 11.95 8.73
CA PHE A 145 -3.47 13.07 9.50
C PHE A 145 -4.68 13.70 8.81
N ARG A 146 -5.66 14.13 9.63
CA ARG A 146 -6.80 14.94 9.20
C ARG A 146 -6.85 16.24 10.03
N PRO A 147 -5.96 17.21 9.79
CA PRO A 147 -5.81 18.38 10.66
C PRO A 147 -7.09 19.23 10.76
N LYS A 148 -7.95 19.19 9.74
CA LYS A 148 -9.24 19.92 9.72
C LYS A 148 -10.39 19.17 10.41
N TYR A 149 -10.23 17.88 10.73
CA TYR A 149 -11.29 17.02 11.24
C TYR A 149 -10.77 16.14 12.38
N LEU A 150 -10.84 16.67 13.61
CA LEU A 150 -10.36 16.00 14.83
C LEU A 150 -11.43 15.13 15.52
N THR A 151 -12.69 15.16 15.06
CA THR A 151 -13.80 14.42 15.68
C THR A 151 -14.36 13.34 14.75
N ARG A 152 -14.94 12.29 15.36
CA ARG A 152 -15.61 11.19 14.66
C ARG A 152 -16.77 11.73 13.83
N ILE A 153 -16.73 11.49 12.52
CA ILE A 153 -17.82 11.82 11.60
C ILE A 153 -18.91 10.75 11.73
N VAL A 154 -20.16 11.16 11.88
CA VAL A 154 -21.32 10.27 12.07
C VAL A 154 -22.30 10.49 10.92
N GLY A 155 -22.64 9.41 10.21
CA GLY A 155 -23.60 9.44 9.08
C GLY A 155 -23.01 10.02 7.80
N GLY A 156 -22.22 9.22 7.08
CA GLY A 156 -21.65 9.63 5.79
C GLY A 156 -22.70 9.85 4.70
N ASN A 157 -22.52 10.88 3.86
CA ASN A 157 -23.24 11.01 2.59
C ASN A 157 -22.46 11.91 1.60
N ILE A 158 -22.07 13.12 2.03
CA ILE A 158 -21.28 14.09 1.24
C ILE A 158 -20.01 14.43 2.02
N SER A 159 -18.88 14.37 1.33
CA SER A 159 -17.57 14.69 1.90
C SER A 159 -17.25 16.17 1.76
N ARG A 160 -16.54 16.72 2.75
CA ARG A 160 -16.10 18.11 2.79
C ARG A 160 -14.63 18.25 2.35
N PRO A 161 -14.20 19.42 1.84
CA PRO A 161 -12.81 19.65 1.46
C PRO A 161 -11.82 19.33 2.60
N GLY A 162 -10.82 18.49 2.32
CA GLY A 162 -9.82 18.05 3.30
C GLY A 162 -10.30 17.01 4.31
N GLN A 163 -11.51 16.46 4.16
CA GLN A 163 -12.00 15.37 5.01
C GLN A 163 -11.26 14.06 4.75
N PHE A 164 -10.92 13.78 3.49
CA PHE A 164 -10.10 12.65 3.06
C PHE A 164 -8.97 13.19 2.18
N PRO A 165 -7.94 13.81 2.78
CA PRO A 165 -6.94 14.58 2.04
C PRO A 165 -6.01 13.72 1.17
N TRP A 166 -6.06 12.40 1.32
CA TRP A 166 -5.37 11.44 0.47
C TRP A 166 -6.20 10.99 -0.74
N GLN A 167 -7.50 11.29 -0.78
CA GLN A 167 -8.35 10.87 -1.89
C GLN A 167 -7.92 11.60 -3.16
N VAL A 168 -7.81 10.84 -4.25
CA VAL A 168 -7.63 11.40 -5.60
C VAL A 168 -8.61 10.82 -6.59
N SER A 169 -8.83 11.56 -7.66
CA SER A 169 -9.55 11.14 -8.86
C SER A 169 -8.54 10.91 -9.98
N LEU A 170 -8.52 9.71 -10.56
CA LEU A 170 -7.74 9.40 -11.76
C LEU A 170 -8.62 9.55 -12.99
N HIS A 171 -8.20 10.44 -13.87
CA HIS A 171 -8.86 10.68 -15.15
C HIS A 171 -8.06 10.03 -16.28
N PHE A 172 -8.77 9.33 -17.16
CA PHE A 172 -8.24 8.82 -18.42
C PHE A 172 -8.92 9.57 -19.56
N SER A 173 -8.14 10.16 -20.46
CA SER A 173 -8.68 10.98 -21.58
C SER A 173 -9.66 12.07 -21.12
N SER A 174 -9.37 12.72 -19.99
CA SER A 174 -10.17 13.78 -19.33
C SER A 174 -11.42 13.34 -18.57
N GLU A 175 -11.76 12.05 -18.56
CA GLU A 175 -12.93 11.52 -17.84
C GLU A 175 -12.50 10.78 -16.57
N HIS A 176 -13.24 10.97 -15.48
CA HIS A 176 -13.03 10.21 -14.24
C HIS A 176 -13.26 8.72 -14.51
N LEU A 177 -12.26 7.90 -14.20
CA LEU A 177 -12.34 6.46 -14.36
C LEU A 177 -12.26 5.72 -13.02
N CYS A 178 -11.35 6.13 -12.16
CA CYS A 178 -11.09 5.48 -10.88
C CYS A 178 -10.70 6.47 -9.78
N GLY A 179 -10.81 6.03 -8.54
CA GLY A 179 -10.21 6.65 -7.37
C GLY A 179 -8.78 6.16 -7.09
N GLY A 180 -8.12 6.85 -6.17
CA GLY A 180 -6.79 6.47 -5.69
C GLY A 180 -6.48 7.09 -4.34
N SER A 181 -5.32 6.74 -3.79
CA SER A 181 -4.82 7.23 -2.51
C SER A 181 -3.41 7.80 -2.62
N ILE A 182 -3.21 9.02 -2.14
CA ILE A 182 -1.87 9.61 -1.96
C ILE A 182 -1.17 8.83 -0.86
N ILE A 183 -0.06 8.16 -1.18
CA ILE A 183 0.78 7.46 -0.20
C ILE A 183 2.11 8.19 0.06
N THR A 184 2.59 8.98 -0.92
CA THR A 184 3.72 9.90 -0.78
C THR A 184 3.53 11.13 -1.69
N SER A 185 4.53 12.02 -1.74
CA SER A 185 4.50 13.21 -2.61
C SER A 185 4.49 12.85 -4.10
N HIS A 186 5.02 11.69 -4.49
CA HIS A 186 5.08 11.27 -5.90
C HIS A 186 4.20 10.06 -6.21
N TRP A 187 3.74 9.33 -5.20
CA TRP A 187 3.11 8.04 -5.41
C TRP A 187 1.64 8.05 -5.01
N ILE A 188 0.82 7.61 -5.97
CA ILE A 188 -0.59 7.30 -5.78
C ILE A 188 -0.75 5.77 -5.85
N LEU A 189 -1.51 5.21 -4.92
CA LEU A 189 -1.94 3.82 -4.96
C LEU A 189 -3.35 3.72 -5.54
N THR A 190 -3.57 2.78 -6.45
CA THR A 190 -4.86 2.50 -7.07
C THR A 190 -4.97 0.99 -7.40
N ALA A 191 -6.04 0.58 -8.06
CA ALA A 191 -6.25 -0.81 -8.48
C ALA A 191 -5.61 -1.07 -9.85
N ALA A 192 -5.14 -2.31 -10.07
CA ALA A 192 -4.56 -2.70 -11.35
C ALA A 192 -5.60 -2.68 -12.48
N HIS A 193 -6.84 -3.08 -12.19
CA HIS A 193 -7.91 -3.12 -13.19
C HIS A 193 -8.25 -1.75 -13.77
N CYS A 194 -7.94 -0.66 -13.06
CA CYS A 194 -8.12 0.70 -13.56
C CYS A 194 -7.16 1.01 -14.71
N VAL A 195 -5.93 0.49 -14.66
CA VAL A 195 -4.85 0.85 -15.57
C VAL A 195 -4.47 -0.27 -16.55
N PHE A 196 -4.96 -1.48 -16.32
CA PHE A 196 -4.65 -2.64 -17.15
C PHE A 196 -5.22 -2.46 -18.56
N GLY A 197 -4.34 -2.44 -19.57
CA GLY A 197 -4.70 -2.13 -20.96
C GLY A 197 -4.69 -0.64 -21.31
N PHE A 198 -4.51 0.24 -20.31
CA PHE A 198 -4.45 1.70 -20.45
C PHE A 198 -3.08 2.22 -19.99
N ALA A 199 -2.01 1.67 -20.56
CA ALA A 199 -0.66 1.81 -20.00
C ALA A 199 0.04 3.13 -20.35
N ASP A 200 -0.44 3.91 -21.31
CA ASP A 200 0.19 5.17 -21.73
C ASP A 200 -0.01 6.27 -20.68
N PRO A 201 1.04 6.68 -19.94
CA PRO A 201 0.92 7.69 -18.89
C PRO A 201 0.43 9.05 -19.38
N SER A 202 0.65 9.39 -20.66
CA SER A 202 0.31 10.71 -21.21
C SER A 202 -1.20 10.95 -21.32
N LEU A 203 -1.99 9.88 -21.28
CA LEU A 203 -3.45 9.94 -21.30
C LEU A 203 -4.07 10.06 -19.90
N TRP A 204 -3.25 9.98 -18.85
CA TRP A 204 -3.69 10.01 -17.46
C TRP A 204 -3.40 11.34 -16.78
N VAL A 205 -4.37 11.80 -16.00
CA VAL A 205 -4.24 12.96 -15.10
C VAL A 205 -4.78 12.59 -13.73
N VAL A 206 -4.03 12.94 -12.69
CA VAL A 206 -4.49 12.79 -11.30
C VAL A 206 -4.97 14.14 -10.79
N HIS A 207 -6.18 14.18 -10.23
CA HIS A 207 -6.74 15.34 -9.56
C HIS A 207 -6.77 15.10 -8.05
N ALA A 208 -6.25 16.06 -7.28
CA ALA A 208 -6.16 16.01 -5.83
C ALA A 208 -6.56 17.36 -5.20
N GLY A 209 -7.08 17.32 -3.97
CA GLY A 209 -7.42 18.51 -3.18
C GLY A 209 -8.88 18.96 -3.24
N GLU A 210 -9.68 18.36 -4.14
CA GLU A 210 -11.07 18.76 -4.39
C GLU A 210 -12.07 17.66 -4.03
N VAL A 211 -13.32 18.07 -3.83
CA VAL A 211 -14.45 17.16 -3.53
C VAL A 211 -15.56 17.25 -4.57
N GLU A 212 -15.47 18.11 -5.58
CA GLU A 212 -16.49 18.28 -6.62
C GLU A 212 -15.88 18.14 -8.02
N GLN A 213 -16.66 17.60 -8.95
CA GLN A 213 -16.39 17.55 -10.39
C GLN A 213 -17.38 18.50 -11.14
N PRO A 214 -17.11 18.93 -12.38
CA PRO A 214 -15.80 18.97 -13.01
C PRO A 214 -14.84 19.80 -12.14
N VAL A 215 -13.58 19.39 -12.19
CA VAL A 215 -12.59 19.79 -11.20
C VAL A 215 -12.12 21.23 -11.46
N HIS A 216 -12.85 22.22 -10.94
CA HIS A 216 -12.47 23.62 -11.01
C HIS A 216 -11.52 23.96 -9.86
N GLY A 217 -10.26 24.30 -10.18
CA GLY A 217 -9.28 24.78 -9.19
C GLY A 217 -8.40 23.71 -8.54
N ALA A 218 -8.66 22.41 -8.77
CA ALA A 218 -7.78 21.38 -8.22
C ALA A 218 -6.46 21.28 -8.95
N GLN A 219 -5.47 20.74 -8.22
CA GLN A 219 -4.16 20.48 -8.79
C GLN A 219 -4.27 19.29 -9.76
N SER A 220 -4.13 19.58 -11.05
CA SER A 220 -4.01 18.56 -12.11
C SER A 220 -2.56 18.13 -12.21
N LEU A 221 -2.31 16.83 -12.03
CA LEU A 221 -0.98 16.25 -11.90
C LEU A 221 -0.74 15.27 -13.04
N ALA A 222 0.31 15.54 -13.80
CA ALA A 222 0.74 14.65 -14.88
C ALA A 222 1.33 13.35 -14.31
N VAL A 223 1.11 12.25 -15.03
CA VAL A 223 1.64 10.93 -14.69
C VAL A 223 2.93 10.68 -15.46
N GLU A 224 3.98 10.30 -14.74
CA GLU A 224 5.28 9.88 -15.31
C GLU A 224 5.28 8.39 -15.65
N GLN A 225 4.74 7.56 -14.74
CA GLN A 225 4.84 6.11 -14.85
C GLN A 225 3.64 5.44 -14.18
N ILE A 226 3.22 4.32 -14.77
CA ILE A 226 2.18 3.45 -14.23
C ILE A 226 2.77 2.04 -14.07
N ILE A 227 2.62 1.47 -12.88
CA ILE A 227 3.15 0.15 -12.53
C ILE A 227 2.01 -0.67 -11.92
N HIS A 228 1.53 -1.70 -12.61
CA HIS A 228 0.59 -2.65 -12.04
C HIS A 228 1.30 -3.95 -11.65
N HIS A 229 0.73 -4.69 -10.71
CA HIS A 229 1.33 -5.94 -10.25
C HIS A 229 1.38 -6.97 -11.40
N ALA A 230 2.57 -7.52 -11.70
CA ALA A 230 2.78 -8.41 -12.86
C ALA A 230 1.96 -9.71 -12.86
N ARG A 231 1.47 -10.13 -11.68
CA ARG A 231 0.59 -11.30 -11.54
C ARG A 231 -0.91 -10.98 -11.68
N TYR A 232 -1.27 -9.70 -11.82
CA TYR A 232 -2.66 -9.32 -11.99
C TYR A 232 -3.21 -9.87 -13.31
N HIS A 233 -4.41 -10.46 -13.24
CA HIS A 233 -5.15 -10.94 -14.41
C HIS A 233 -6.65 -10.61 -14.24
N PRO A 234 -7.32 -10.03 -15.25
CA PRO A 234 -8.70 -9.56 -15.14
C PRO A 234 -9.72 -10.61 -14.67
N LYS A 235 -9.52 -11.89 -15.01
CA LYS A 235 -10.47 -12.96 -14.64
C LYS A 235 -10.43 -13.35 -13.17
N GLY A 236 -9.27 -13.21 -12.53
CA GLY A 236 -9.06 -13.66 -11.14
C GLY A 236 -9.22 -12.53 -10.12
N LEU A 237 -8.99 -11.28 -10.54
CA LEU A 237 -8.99 -10.07 -9.68
C LEU A 237 -8.06 -10.16 -8.46
N ASP A 238 -7.17 -11.16 -8.44
CA ASP A 238 -6.10 -11.31 -7.45
C ASP A 238 -4.94 -10.39 -7.85
N TYR A 239 -4.19 -9.90 -6.85
CA TYR A 239 -3.12 -8.90 -7.05
C TYR A 239 -3.60 -7.61 -7.74
N ASP A 240 -4.85 -7.19 -7.49
CA ASP A 240 -5.44 -6.01 -8.09
C ASP A 240 -4.91 -4.71 -7.45
N ILE A 241 -3.67 -4.37 -7.78
CA ILE A 241 -2.97 -3.20 -7.25
C ILE A 241 -2.04 -2.58 -8.28
N ALA A 242 -2.02 -1.24 -8.29
CA ALA A 242 -1.13 -0.45 -9.12
C ALA A 242 -0.62 0.79 -8.39
N LEU A 243 0.56 1.23 -8.81
CA LEU A 243 1.20 2.47 -8.43
C LEU A 243 1.22 3.42 -9.63
N VAL A 244 0.91 4.67 -9.37
CA VAL A 244 0.98 5.76 -10.34
C VAL A 244 1.98 6.79 -9.80
N LYS A 245 3.07 7.00 -10.56
CA LYS A 245 4.11 7.97 -10.26
C LYS A 245 3.77 9.30 -10.92
N LEU A 246 3.74 10.36 -10.13
CA LEU A 246 3.52 11.72 -10.60
C LEU A 246 4.82 12.30 -11.16
N SER A 247 4.74 13.07 -12.26
CA SER A 247 5.91 13.72 -12.85
C SER A 247 6.50 14.85 -12.00
N LYS A 248 5.74 15.36 -11.03
CA LYS A 248 6.17 16.38 -10.07
C LYS A 248 5.64 16.02 -8.68
N PRO A 249 6.37 16.35 -7.61
CA PRO A 249 5.88 16.13 -6.25
C PRO A 249 4.63 16.96 -5.97
N LEU A 250 3.67 16.35 -5.29
CA LEU A 250 2.62 17.01 -4.56
C LEU A 250 3.21 17.93 -3.49
N ILE A 251 2.62 19.12 -3.37
CA ILE A 251 2.90 20.03 -2.26
C ILE A 251 1.82 19.78 -1.22
N PHE A 252 2.21 19.09 -0.15
CA PHE A 252 1.29 18.77 0.92
C PHE A 252 0.78 20.03 1.62
N ASN A 253 -0.52 20.02 1.89
CA ASN A 253 -1.23 21.09 2.58
C ASN A 253 -2.43 20.49 3.31
N GLY A 254 -3.22 21.30 4.03
CA GLY A 254 -4.40 20.80 4.76
C GLY A 254 -5.53 20.19 3.90
N MET A 255 -5.37 20.07 2.58
CA MET A 255 -6.30 19.45 1.64
C MET A 255 -5.69 18.25 0.90
N MET A 256 -4.36 18.19 0.80
CA MET A 256 -3.61 17.11 0.16
C MET A 256 -2.56 16.58 1.13
N LEU A 257 -2.81 15.40 1.71
CA LEU A 257 -1.92 14.74 2.67
C LEU A 257 -1.89 13.24 2.38
N PRO A 258 -0.75 12.57 2.60
CA PRO A 258 -0.66 11.14 2.38
C PRO A 258 -1.40 10.36 3.49
N ILE A 259 -1.98 9.21 3.13
CA ILE A 259 -2.45 8.21 4.10
C ILE A 259 -1.28 7.31 4.52
N CYS A 260 -1.28 6.81 5.75
CA CYS A 260 -0.24 5.87 6.17
C CYS A 260 -0.44 4.50 5.52
N LEU A 261 0.65 3.84 5.15
CA LEU A 261 0.63 2.42 4.89
C LEU A 261 0.68 1.66 6.23
N PRO A 262 0.07 0.46 6.33
CA PRO A 262 0.21 -0.40 7.50
C PRO A 262 1.68 -0.76 7.79
N ASN A 263 1.97 -1.03 9.05
CA ASN A 263 3.25 -1.59 9.45
C ASN A 263 3.36 -3.07 9.04
N TYR A 264 4.59 -3.56 8.98
CA TYR A 264 4.82 -4.98 8.73
C TYR A 264 4.23 -5.81 9.88
N GLY A 265 3.44 -6.84 9.52
CA GLY A 265 2.77 -7.72 10.48
C GLY A 265 1.58 -7.07 11.19
N GLU A 266 1.18 -5.86 10.80
CA GLU A 266 -0.02 -5.24 11.34
C GLU A 266 -1.28 -5.95 10.82
N GLU A 267 -2.21 -6.24 11.73
CA GLU A 267 -3.49 -6.86 11.43
C GLU A 267 -4.63 -5.96 11.91
N PHE A 268 -5.74 -5.98 11.17
CA PHE A 268 -6.95 -5.22 11.50
C PHE A 268 -8.08 -6.20 11.82
N GLU A 269 -8.67 -6.06 13.00
CA GLU A 269 -9.66 -7.00 13.52
C GLU A 269 -11.01 -6.88 12.80
N GLU A 270 -11.74 -8.00 12.71
CA GLU A 270 -13.14 -8.03 12.24
C GLU A 270 -14.01 -7.06 13.07
N GLY A 271 -14.87 -6.31 12.38
CA GLY A 271 -15.71 -5.28 13.01
C GLY A 271 -15.02 -3.92 13.16
N THR A 272 -13.71 -3.80 12.87
CA THR A 272 -13.03 -2.49 12.81
C THR A 272 -13.76 -1.60 11.80
N MET A 273 -14.15 -0.41 12.23
CA MET A 273 -14.87 0.53 11.37
C MET A 273 -13.91 1.35 10.52
N CYS A 274 -14.09 1.29 9.21
CA CYS A 274 -13.25 1.98 8.24
C CYS A 274 -14.10 2.90 7.37
N TRP A 275 -13.46 3.88 6.75
CA TRP A 275 -14.08 4.78 5.80
C TRP A 275 -13.74 4.35 4.38
N ILE A 276 -14.76 4.37 3.54
CA ILE A 276 -14.64 4.37 2.09
C ILE A 276 -14.99 5.76 1.57
N SER A 277 -14.32 6.19 0.50
CA SER A 277 -14.61 7.45 -0.17
C SER A 277 -14.36 7.36 -1.67
N GLY A 278 -15.15 8.07 -2.45
CA GLY A 278 -15.02 8.12 -3.90
C GLY A 278 -16.17 8.86 -4.60
N TRP A 279 -16.06 8.94 -5.93
CA TRP A 279 -17.02 9.57 -6.84
C TRP A 279 -17.82 8.53 -7.62
N GLY A 280 -17.82 7.28 -7.17
CA GLY A 280 -18.55 6.20 -7.81
C GLY A 280 -20.06 6.43 -7.83
N ALA A 281 -20.72 5.59 -8.63
CA ALA A 281 -22.16 5.60 -8.79
C ALA A 281 -22.87 5.38 -7.45
N THR A 282 -23.99 6.06 -7.23
CA THR A 282 -24.76 5.91 -5.99
C THR A 282 -25.70 4.69 -6.03
N GLU A 283 -25.84 4.07 -7.18
CA GLU A 283 -26.65 2.88 -7.44
C GLU A 283 -26.00 2.02 -8.53
N ASP A 284 -26.29 0.72 -8.54
CA ASP A 284 -25.70 -0.20 -9.52
C ASP A 284 -26.06 0.22 -10.95
N LYS A 285 -25.03 0.44 -11.79
CA LYS A 285 -25.14 0.99 -13.16
C LYS A 285 -25.67 2.43 -13.23
N GLY A 286 -25.66 3.16 -12.12
CA GLY A 286 -25.93 4.60 -12.09
C GLY A 286 -24.77 5.43 -12.64
N GLU A 287 -25.00 6.73 -12.78
CA GLU A 287 -23.94 7.68 -13.13
C GLU A 287 -23.04 7.97 -11.93
N THR A 288 -21.76 8.23 -12.19
CA THR A 288 -20.78 8.64 -11.18
C THR A 288 -21.21 9.92 -10.48
N SER A 289 -20.92 10.03 -9.18
CA SER A 289 -21.27 11.21 -8.41
C SER A 289 -20.37 12.39 -8.75
N VAL A 290 -20.97 13.55 -8.92
CA VAL A 290 -20.25 14.82 -9.08
C VAL A 290 -19.52 15.21 -7.79
N VAL A 291 -20.04 14.81 -6.62
CA VAL A 291 -19.51 15.17 -5.31
C VAL A 291 -18.92 13.95 -4.62
N LEU A 292 -17.77 14.11 -3.98
CA LEU A 292 -17.10 13.06 -3.24
C LEU A 292 -18.02 12.57 -2.13
N ARG A 293 -18.31 11.28 -2.12
CA ARG A 293 -19.11 10.64 -1.07
C ARG A 293 -18.21 9.87 -0.14
N SER A 294 -18.73 9.57 1.03
CA SER A 294 -18.03 8.72 2.00
C SER A 294 -19.01 7.99 2.88
N ALA A 295 -18.62 6.78 3.29
CA ALA A 295 -19.41 5.96 4.19
C ALA A 295 -18.51 5.15 5.13
N MET A 296 -19.07 4.76 6.27
CA MET A 296 -18.41 3.87 7.21
C MET A 296 -18.85 2.43 6.96
N VAL A 297 -17.89 1.52 6.92
CA VAL A 297 -18.11 0.08 6.74
C VAL A 297 -17.25 -0.71 7.73
N PRO A 298 -17.77 -1.79 8.33
CA PRO A 298 -16.97 -2.67 9.17
C PRO A 298 -16.13 -3.62 8.31
N LEU A 299 -14.93 -3.97 8.78
CA LEU A 299 -14.18 -5.10 8.22
C LEU A 299 -14.90 -6.42 8.50
N LEU A 300 -14.86 -7.33 7.54
CA LEU A 300 -15.39 -8.69 7.66
C LEU A 300 -14.25 -9.70 7.58
N SER A 301 -14.32 -10.78 8.37
CA SER A 301 -13.30 -11.83 8.28
C SER A 301 -13.39 -12.56 6.94
N THR A 302 -12.25 -13.07 6.47
CA THR A 302 -12.19 -13.93 5.27
C THR A 302 -13.12 -15.14 5.41
N LYS A 303 -13.29 -15.69 6.62
CA LYS A 303 -14.22 -16.78 6.90
C LYS A 303 -15.67 -16.37 6.67
N THR A 304 -16.09 -15.21 7.19
CA THR A 304 -17.43 -14.66 6.95
C THR A 304 -17.66 -14.43 5.46
N CYS A 305 -16.67 -13.86 4.77
CA CYS A 305 -16.79 -13.51 3.37
C CYS A 305 -16.80 -14.73 2.43
N ASN A 306 -16.15 -15.84 2.83
CA ASN A 306 -16.14 -17.10 2.08
C ASN A 306 -17.31 -18.04 2.40
N GLN A 307 -18.30 -17.60 3.18
CA GLN A 307 -19.52 -18.38 3.36
C GLN A 307 -20.23 -18.64 2.01
N PRO A 308 -20.92 -19.80 1.84
CA PRO A 308 -21.56 -20.16 0.57
C PRO A 308 -22.49 -19.09 0.00
N GLN A 309 -23.23 -18.40 0.87
CA GLN A 309 -24.17 -17.35 0.51
C GLN A 309 -23.52 -15.99 0.19
N VAL A 310 -22.24 -15.81 0.53
CA VAL A 310 -21.49 -14.56 0.33
C VAL A 310 -20.64 -14.66 -0.93
N TYR A 311 -19.43 -15.19 -0.85
CA TYR A 311 -18.55 -15.38 -2.00
C TYR A 311 -18.03 -16.81 -2.15
N GLN A 312 -18.59 -17.81 -1.47
CA GLN A 312 -18.37 -19.23 -1.77
C GLN A 312 -16.88 -19.65 -1.98
N GLY A 313 -15.97 -19.11 -1.17
CA GLY A 313 -14.55 -19.46 -1.25
C GLY A 313 -13.70 -18.64 -2.24
N PHE A 314 -14.28 -17.64 -2.93
CA PHE A 314 -13.56 -16.81 -3.90
C PHE A 314 -12.61 -15.76 -3.28
N ILE A 315 -12.68 -15.50 -1.97
CA ILE A 315 -11.86 -14.48 -1.31
C ILE A 315 -10.48 -15.06 -0.96
N SER A 316 -9.46 -14.57 -1.67
CA SER A 316 -8.06 -14.96 -1.51
C SER A 316 -7.40 -14.28 -0.29
N PRO A 317 -6.20 -14.72 0.15
CA PRO A 317 -5.43 -14.02 1.19
C PRO A 317 -5.03 -12.58 0.82
N TRP A 318 -4.96 -12.24 -0.47
CA TRP A 318 -4.68 -10.88 -0.95
C TRP A 318 -5.92 -9.97 -0.94
N MET A 319 -7.07 -10.49 -0.53
CA MET A 319 -8.33 -9.76 -0.47
C MET A 319 -8.77 -9.53 0.97
N ILE A 320 -9.49 -8.43 1.18
CA ILE A 320 -10.19 -8.11 2.43
C ILE A 320 -11.59 -7.61 2.10
N CYS A 321 -12.56 -8.00 2.92
CA CYS A 321 -13.95 -7.58 2.75
C CYS A 321 -14.31 -6.51 3.75
N ALA A 322 -15.13 -5.55 3.31
CA ALA A 322 -15.72 -4.57 4.21
C ALA A 322 -17.14 -4.23 3.77
N GLY A 323 -18.05 -4.09 4.73
CA GLY A 323 -19.45 -3.76 4.46
C GLY A 323 -20.41 -4.49 5.37
N TYR A 324 -21.70 -4.24 5.15
CA TYR A 324 -22.78 -4.87 5.92
C TYR A 324 -23.36 -6.04 5.14
N LEU A 325 -23.47 -7.22 5.76
CA LEU A 325 -24.12 -8.38 5.12
C LEU A 325 -25.60 -8.13 4.81
N GLY A 326 -26.24 -7.19 5.51
CA GLY A 326 -27.59 -6.73 5.19
C GLY A 326 -27.70 -5.95 3.87
N GLY A 327 -26.57 -5.51 3.28
CA GLY A 327 -26.53 -4.58 2.16
C GLY A 327 -26.68 -3.12 2.59
N GLY A 328 -27.03 -2.25 1.65
CA GLY A 328 -27.40 -0.84 1.86
C GLY A 328 -26.24 0.16 1.78
N ILE A 329 -25.07 -0.15 2.35
CA ILE A 329 -23.88 0.71 2.26
C ILE A 329 -22.72 -0.09 1.65
N ASP A 330 -22.16 0.40 0.54
CA ASP A 330 -21.08 -0.24 -0.20
C ASP A 330 -20.33 0.75 -1.10
N SER A 331 -19.17 0.35 -1.62
CA SER A 331 -18.51 1.02 -2.75
C SER A 331 -19.14 0.58 -4.07
N CYS A 332 -19.09 1.42 -5.10
CA CYS A 332 -19.73 1.12 -6.39
C CYS A 332 -18.84 1.49 -7.60
N GLN A 333 -19.35 1.37 -8.82
CA GLN A 333 -18.56 1.64 -10.02
C GLN A 333 -18.04 3.09 -10.03
N GLY A 334 -16.73 3.28 -10.25
CA GLY A 334 -16.05 4.58 -10.14
C GLY A 334 -15.34 4.81 -8.79
N ASP A 335 -15.68 4.04 -7.75
CA ASP A 335 -14.90 4.03 -6.48
C ASP A 335 -13.67 3.12 -6.55
N SER A 336 -13.55 2.34 -7.63
CA SER A 336 -12.41 1.46 -7.93
C SER A 336 -11.08 2.16 -7.71
N GLY A 337 -10.13 1.48 -7.06
CA GLY A 337 -8.84 2.08 -6.70
C GLY A 337 -8.85 2.97 -5.46
N GLY A 338 -10.04 3.41 -5.00
CA GLY A 338 -10.22 4.28 -3.84
C GLY A 338 -9.82 3.64 -2.50
N PRO A 339 -9.70 4.45 -1.44
CA PRO A 339 -9.22 4.02 -0.13
C PRO A 339 -10.27 3.28 0.69
N LEU A 340 -9.86 2.19 1.33
CA LEU A 340 -10.44 1.68 2.57
C LEU A 340 -9.53 2.12 3.73
N ALA A 341 -9.89 3.24 4.35
CA ALA A 341 -9.09 3.90 5.37
C ALA A 341 -9.61 3.56 6.78
N CYS A 342 -8.79 2.91 7.60
CA CYS A 342 -9.13 2.60 8.99
C CYS A 342 -8.32 3.48 9.93
N GLU A 343 -8.93 3.88 11.05
CA GLU A 343 -8.24 4.65 12.08
C GLU A 343 -7.63 3.70 13.12
N ASP A 344 -6.32 3.84 13.34
CA ASP A 344 -5.58 3.17 14.40
C ASP A 344 -4.77 4.22 15.17
N SER A 345 -4.96 4.27 16.49
CA SER A 345 -4.14 5.08 17.40
C SER A 345 -3.98 6.55 16.93
N SER A 346 -5.09 7.15 16.50
CA SER A 346 -5.19 8.52 15.96
C SER A 346 -4.49 8.76 14.62
N ARG A 347 -4.22 7.70 13.85
CA ARG A 347 -3.72 7.77 12.48
C ARG A 347 -4.61 6.99 11.53
N TRP A 348 -4.78 7.53 10.34
CA TRP A 348 -5.47 6.86 9.26
C TRP A 348 -4.49 6.02 8.44
N LYS A 349 -4.80 4.73 8.33
CA LYS A 349 -4.03 3.74 7.58
C LYS A 349 -4.85 3.20 6.42
N LEU A 350 -4.19 3.01 5.28
CA LEU A 350 -4.78 2.42 4.08
C LEU A 350 -4.76 0.91 4.21
N VAL A 351 -5.90 0.33 4.60
CA VAL A 351 -6.03 -1.11 4.86
C VAL A 351 -6.38 -1.87 3.59
N GLY A 352 -7.14 -1.22 2.70
CA GLY A 352 -7.52 -1.77 1.41
C GLY A 352 -7.59 -0.73 0.30
N THR A 353 -7.56 -1.22 -0.93
CA THR A 353 -7.89 -0.48 -2.15
C THR A 353 -9.11 -1.13 -2.80
N THR A 354 -10.13 -0.34 -3.18
CA THR A 354 -11.37 -0.85 -3.78
C THR A 354 -11.06 -1.66 -5.04
N SER A 355 -11.50 -2.92 -5.08
CA SER A 355 -11.16 -3.86 -6.16
C SER A 355 -12.40 -4.31 -6.92
N TRP A 356 -13.35 -5.00 -6.25
CA TRP A 356 -14.56 -5.50 -6.92
C TRP A 356 -15.71 -5.77 -5.95
N GLY A 357 -16.89 -6.02 -6.52
CA GLY A 357 -18.10 -6.43 -5.82
C GLY A 357 -19.10 -7.02 -6.81
N ILE A 358 -20.15 -7.69 -6.31
CA ILE A 358 -21.27 -8.14 -7.16
C ILE A 358 -22.44 -7.19 -6.94
N GLY A 359 -22.67 -6.32 -7.93
CA GLY A 359 -23.55 -5.17 -7.78
C GLY A 359 -23.06 -4.21 -6.69
N CYS A 360 -23.93 -3.30 -6.26
CA CYS A 360 -23.62 -2.35 -5.20
C CYS A 360 -24.63 -2.47 -4.06
N ALA A 361 -24.15 -2.63 -2.83
CA ALA A 361 -24.97 -2.65 -1.63
C ALA A 361 -26.01 -3.78 -1.56
N ILE A 362 -25.72 -4.90 -2.23
CA ILE A 362 -26.57 -6.08 -2.25
C ILE A 362 -26.37 -6.91 -0.98
N ARG A 363 -27.46 -7.50 -0.45
CA ARG A 363 -27.41 -8.43 0.68
C ARG A 363 -26.42 -9.56 0.40
N ASN A 364 -25.57 -9.85 1.39
CA ASN A 364 -24.50 -10.85 1.32
C ASN A 364 -23.49 -10.62 0.17
N LYS A 365 -23.32 -9.40 -0.32
CA LYS A 365 -22.31 -9.04 -1.31
C LYS A 365 -21.56 -7.77 -0.88
N PRO A 366 -20.78 -7.84 0.21
CA PRO A 366 -19.99 -6.71 0.67
C PRO A 366 -18.85 -6.41 -0.33
N GLY A 367 -18.42 -5.16 -0.42
CA GLY A 367 -17.25 -4.79 -1.24
C GLY A 367 -15.98 -5.58 -0.89
N VAL A 368 -15.21 -5.88 -1.93
CA VAL A 368 -13.93 -6.59 -1.86
C VAL A 368 -12.81 -5.62 -2.24
N TYR A 369 -11.78 -5.60 -1.41
CA TYR A 369 -10.65 -4.68 -1.49
C TYR A 369 -9.36 -5.49 -1.56
N THR A 370 -8.36 -4.98 -2.27
CA THR A 370 -7.00 -5.52 -2.21
C THR A 370 -6.40 -5.22 -0.85
N ARG A 371 -5.92 -6.26 -0.16
CA ARG A 371 -5.36 -6.18 1.20
C ARG A 371 -3.95 -5.58 1.16
N ILE A 372 -3.80 -4.37 1.70
CA ILE A 372 -2.53 -3.64 1.63
C ILE A 372 -1.43 -4.29 2.47
N THR A 373 -1.76 -4.95 3.59
CA THR A 373 -0.76 -5.65 4.42
C THR A 373 -0.03 -6.76 3.65
N HIS A 374 -0.71 -7.44 2.71
CA HIS A 374 -0.08 -8.42 1.83
C HIS A 374 0.68 -7.78 0.65
N SER A 375 0.27 -6.59 0.24
CA SER A 375 0.87 -5.86 -0.89
C SER A 375 2.04 -4.96 -0.47
N LEU A 376 2.26 -4.78 0.83
CA LEU A 376 3.19 -3.79 1.38
C LEU A 376 4.62 -3.93 0.87
N HIS A 377 5.11 -5.17 0.76
CA HIS A 377 6.44 -5.45 0.21
C HIS A 377 6.54 -4.97 -1.24
N TRP A 378 5.55 -5.32 -2.06
CA TRP A 378 5.51 -4.92 -3.47
C TRP A 378 5.44 -3.39 -3.62
N ILE A 379 4.64 -2.70 -2.80
CA ILE A 379 4.51 -1.24 -2.80
C ILE A 379 5.88 -0.60 -2.50
N ARG A 380 6.52 -0.98 -1.40
CA ARG A 380 7.78 -0.38 -0.95
C ARG A 380 8.92 -0.61 -1.94
N GLN A 381 9.04 -1.83 -2.48
CA GLN A 381 10.07 -2.16 -3.46
C GLN A 381 10.01 -1.25 -4.69
N HIS A 382 8.82 -1.04 -5.27
CA HIS A 382 8.68 -0.20 -6.47
C HIS A 382 8.87 1.29 -6.18
N MET A 383 8.47 1.74 -4.98
CA MET A 383 8.73 3.11 -4.54
C MET A 383 10.23 3.37 -4.37
N GLU A 384 11.01 2.41 -3.87
CA GLU A 384 12.45 2.55 -3.66
C GLU A 384 13.25 2.53 -4.98
N VAL A 385 12.93 1.63 -5.93
CA VAL A 385 13.59 1.58 -7.26
C VAL A 385 13.54 2.92 -7.97
N SER A 386 12.45 3.64 -7.76
CA SER A 386 12.06 4.81 -8.54
C SER A 386 12.26 6.12 -7.78
N ALA A 387 12.90 6.07 -6.60
CA ALA A 387 13.12 7.18 -5.66
C ALA A 387 14.33 8.07 -5.99
#